data_AF-A6TRY4-F1
#
_entry.id   AF-A6TRY4-F1
#
_cell.length_a   1.000
_cell.length_b   1.000
_cell.length_c   1.000
_cell.angle_alpha   90.00
_cell.angle_beta   90.00
_cell.angle_gamma   90.00
#
_symmetry.space_group_name_H-M   'P 1'
#
loop_
_entity.id
_entity.type
_entity.pdbx_description
1 polymer ?
#
loop_
_entity_poly.entity_id
_entity_poly.type
_entity_poly.pdbx_seq_one_letter_code
_entity_poly.pdbx_strand_id
1 'polypeptide(L)'
;MFANAVIVEALDYLARIMNILILIRVLFTWINPNPHSTFVRLVNSVTEPILVPVRHLIYNVFGYSGMLDFSPILAIFLINIINSALVRLVFIMG
;
A
#
# COMPACT_ATOMS: atom_id res chain seq x y z
N MET A 1 -16.51 -19.40 -12.66
CA MET A 1 -17.27 -18.92 -11.47
C MET A 1 -16.50 -19.11 -10.16
N PHE A 2 -16.28 -20.33 -9.65
CA PHE A 2 -15.58 -20.54 -8.36
C PHE A 2 -14.14 -19.99 -8.34
N ALA A 3 -13.34 -20.25 -9.38
CA ALA A 3 -11.97 -19.75 -9.46
C ALA A 3 -11.88 -18.20 -9.46
N ASN A 4 -12.75 -17.52 -10.21
CA ASN A 4 -12.78 -16.06 -10.28
C ASN A 4 -13.07 -15.45 -8.90
N ALA A 5 -14.00 -16.05 -8.13
CA ALA A 5 -14.31 -15.59 -6.77
C ALA A 5 -13.10 -15.71 -5.84
N VAL A 6 -12.38 -16.83 -5.87
CA VAL A 6 -11.15 -17.03 -5.07
C VAL A 6 -10.08 -16.01 -5.43
N ILE A 7 -9.90 -15.71 -6.72
CA ILE A 7 -8.93 -14.70 -7.19
C ILE A 7 -9.33 -13.30 -6.68
N VAL A 8 -10.60 -12.93 -6.80
CA VAL A 8 -11.10 -11.63 -6.33
C VAL A 8 -10.91 -11.50 -4.82
N GLU A 9 -11.25 -12.52 -4.04
CA GLU A 9 -11.03 -12.50 -2.58
C GLU A 9 -9.54 -12.37 -2.24
N ALA A 10 -8.66 -13.10 -2.93
CA ALA A 10 -7.22 -13.02 -2.70
C ALA A 10 -6.67 -11.61 -2.97
N LEU A 11 -7.12 -10.97 -4.06
CA LEU A 11 -6.76 -9.59 -4.39
C LEU A 11 -7.25 -8.61 -3.31
N ASP A 12 -8.49 -8.75 -2.88
CA ASP A 12 -9.08 -7.90 -1.83
C ASP A 12 -8.35 -8.05 -0.49
N TYR A 13 -8.02 -9.28 -0.08
CA TYR A 13 -7.25 -9.52 1.12
C TYR A 13 -5.84 -8.95 1.03
N LEU A 14 -5.17 -9.11 -0.11
CA LEU A 14 -3.84 -8.55 -0.33
C LEU A 14 -3.87 -7.02 -0.22
N ALA A 15 -4.81 -6.36 -0.90
CA ALA A 15 -4.97 -4.91 -0.85
C ALA A 15 -5.27 -4.42 0.58
N ARG A 16 -6.15 -5.12 1.32
CA ARG A 16 -6.45 -4.80 2.72
C ARG A 16 -5.22 -4.93 3.62
N ILE A 17 -4.47 -6.02 3.50
CA ILE A 17 -3.25 -6.24 4.30
C ILE A 17 -2.23 -5.13 4.02
N MET A 18 -2.00 -4.78 2.75
CA MET A 18 -1.08 -3.71 2.39
C MET A 18 -1.52 -2.36 2.93
N ASN A 19 -2.80 -2.03 2.83
CA ASN A 19 -3.36 -0.79 3.41
C ASN A 19 -3.17 -0.74 4.93
N ILE A 20 -3.39 -1.85 5.63
CA ILE A 20 -3.18 -1.95 7.08
C ILE A 20 -1.70 -1.77 7.42
N LEU A 21 -0.77 -2.39 6.70
CA LEU A 21 0.66 -2.24 6.94
C LEU A 21 1.12 -0.79 6.73
N ILE A 22 0.60 -0.12 5.70
CA ILE A 22 0.89 1.31 5.46
C ILE A 22 0.30 2.17 6.58
N LEU A 23 -0.91 1.86 7.07
CA LEU A 23 -1.50 2.56 8.20
C LEU A 23 -0.68 2.37 9.49
N ILE A 24 -0.23 1.14 9.77
CA ILE A 24 0.68 0.84 10.89
C ILE A 24 1.96 1.68 10.77
N ARG A 25 2.47 1.85 9.55
CA ARG A 25 3.66 2.66 9.30
C ARG A 25 3.44 4.14 9.61
N VAL A 26 2.24 4.68 9.35
CA VAL A 26 1.85 6.02 9.81
C VAL A 26 1.84 6.06 11.34
N LEU A 27 1.25 5.06 12.01
CA LEU A 27 1.21 4.99 13.48
C LEU A 27 2.62 4.93 14.09
N PHE A 28 3.57 4.25 13.44
CA PHE A 28 4.97 4.22 13.88
C PHE A 28 5.60 5.61 13.95
N THR A 29 5.16 6.56 13.13
CA THR A 29 5.67 7.95 13.20
C THR A 29 5.22 8.68 14.47
N TRP A 30 4.08 8.29 15.05
CA TRP A 30 3.54 8.92 16.25
C TRP A 30 4.09 8.29 17.53
N ILE A 31 4.22 6.96 17.55
CA ILE A 31 4.64 6.23 18.74
C ILE A 31 6.15 5.96 18.80
N ASN A 32 6.87 6.16 17.69
CA ASN A 32 8.31 5.96 17.54
C ASN A 32 8.83 4.63 18.16
N PRO A 33 8.39 3.47 17.63
CA PRO A 33 8.74 2.18 18.19
C PRO A 33 10.22 1.82 17.92
N ASN A 34 10.76 0.85 18.67
CA ASN A 34 12.15 0.42 18.48
C ASN A 34 12.39 -0.07 17.03
N PRO A 35 13.28 0.58 16.25
CA PRO A 35 13.54 0.24 14.85
C PRO A 35 14.23 -1.12 14.68
N HIS A 36 14.85 -1.64 15.74
CA HIS A 36 15.47 -2.97 15.75
C HIS A 36 14.49 -4.09 16.12
N SER A 37 13.20 -3.80 16.31
CA SER A 37 12.20 -4.85 16.43
C SER A 37 11.96 -5.54 15.09
N THR A 38 11.83 -6.87 15.10
CA THR A 38 11.58 -7.66 13.89
C THR A 38 10.29 -7.25 13.21
N PHE A 39 9.26 -6.90 13.98
CA PHE A 39 7.97 -6.44 13.45
C PHE A 39 8.09 -5.11 12.69
N VAL A 40 8.74 -4.09 13.28
CA VAL A 40 8.93 -2.80 12.59
C VAL A 40 9.73 -2.97 11.31
N ARG A 41 10.81 -3.78 11.34
CA ARG A 41 11.58 -4.08 10.12
C ARG A 41 10.74 -4.76 9.05
N LEU A 42 9.91 -5.74 9.42
CA LEU A 42 9.04 -6.44 8.49
C LEU A 42 8.06 -5.48 7.81
N VAL A 43 7.34 -4.69 8.60
CA VAL A 43 6.39 -3.69 8.08
C VAL A 43 7.09 -2.71 7.14
N ASN A 44 8.26 -2.18 7.54
CA ASN A 44 9.03 -1.26 6.71
C ASN A 44 9.50 -1.94 5.42
N SER A 45 10.06 -3.14 5.48
CA SER A 45 10.56 -3.85 4.29
C SER A 45 9.47 -4.22 3.28
N VAL A 46 8.25 -4.51 3.76
CA VAL A 46 7.12 -4.87 2.90
C VAL A 46 6.48 -3.63 2.28
N THR A 47 6.44 -2.52 3.02
CA THR A 47 5.80 -1.28 2.54
C THR A 47 6.74 -0.38 1.74
N GLU A 48 8.07 -0.45 1.96
CA GLU A 48 9.04 0.43 1.27
C GLU A 48 9.03 0.33 -0.24
N PRO A 49 8.95 -0.87 -0.86
CA PRO A 49 8.88 -0.99 -2.32
C PRO A 49 7.67 -0.30 -2.95
N ILE A 50 6.61 -0.05 -2.17
CA ILE A 50 5.45 0.72 -2.62
C ILE A 50 5.63 2.20 -2.31
N LEU A 51 6.04 2.54 -1.08
CA LEU A 51 6.11 3.94 -0.64
C LEU A 51 7.23 4.72 -1.35
N VAL A 52 8.36 4.10 -1.68
CA VAL A 52 9.47 4.78 -2.38
C VAL A 52 9.05 5.28 -3.76
N PRO A 53 8.52 4.44 -4.68
CA PRO A 53 8.01 4.91 -5.96
C PRO A 53 6.90 5.96 -5.82
N VAL A 54 6.00 5.81 -4.86
CA VAL A 54 4.91 6.78 -4.62
C VAL A 54 5.48 8.12 -4.15
N ARG A 55 6.49 8.11 -3.29
CA ARG A 55 7.19 9.32 -2.85
C ARG A 55 7.91 10.01 -4.02
N HIS A 56 8.58 9.24 -4.87
CA HIS A 56 9.19 9.78 -6.10
C HIS A 56 8.15 10.36 -7.06
N LEU A 57 6.99 9.71 -7.21
CA LEU A 57 5.88 10.24 -8.00
C LEU A 57 5.42 11.58 -7.44
N ILE A 58 5.27 11.70 -6.12
CA ILE A 58 4.87 12.96 -5.49
C ILE A 58 5.87 14.08 -5.78
N TYR A 59 7.16 13.79 -5.61
CA TYR A 59 8.22 14.74 -5.88
C TYR A 59 8.26 15.16 -7.35
N ASN A 60 8.20 14.20 -8.27
CA ASN A 60 8.35 14.46 -9.70
C ASN A 60 7.10 15.12 -10.32
N VAL A 61 5.90 14.78 -9.86
CA VAL A 61 4.64 15.25 -10.46
C VAL A 61 4.13 16.51 -9.77
N PHE A 62 4.18 16.56 -8.43
CA PHE A 62 3.63 17.68 -7.66
C PHE A 62 4.69 18.66 -7.18
N GLY A 63 5.99 18.38 -7.40
CA GLY A 63 7.09 19.23 -6.92
C GLY A 63 7.18 19.30 -5.39
N TYR A 64 6.48 18.42 -4.68
CA TYR A 64 6.38 18.47 -3.22
C TYR A 64 7.56 17.73 -2.58
N SER A 65 8.35 18.47 -1.80
CA SER A 65 9.50 17.97 -1.03
C SER A 65 9.41 18.33 0.45
N GLY A 66 8.18 18.58 0.95
CA GLY A 66 7.98 18.96 2.34
C GLY A 66 8.32 17.83 3.32
N MET A 67 8.43 18.19 4.59
CA MET A 67 8.79 17.26 5.67
C MET A 67 7.71 16.23 5.99
N LEU A 68 6.46 16.47 5.59
CA LEU A 68 5.35 15.54 5.80
C LEU A 68 5.33 14.51 4.68
N ASP A 69 5.45 13.24 5.05
CA ASP A 69 5.37 12.15 4.07
C ASP A 69 3.89 11.86 3.73
N PHE A 70 3.43 12.40 2.60
CA PHE A 70 2.11 12.11 2.05
C PHE A 70 2.04 10.81 1.23
N SER A 71 3.17 10.11 1.04
CA SER A 71 3.21 8.85 0.29
C SER A 71 2.28 7.77 0.87
N PRO A 72 2.03 7.63 2.18
CA PRO A 72 1.09 6.63 2.71
C PRO A 72 -0.34 6.84 2.19
N ILE A 73 -0.81 8.10 2.12
CA ILE A 73 -2.15 8.43 1.67
C ILE A 73 -2.30 8.09 0.19
N LEU A 74 -1.34 8.54 -0.62
CA LEU A 74 -1.36 8.28 -2.06
C LEU A 74 -1.19 6.78 -2.36
N ALA A 75 -0.37 6.06 -1.60
CA ALA A 75 -0.18 4.62 -1.76
C ALA A 75 -1.48 3.85 -1.48
N ILE A 76 -2.18 4.15 -0.38
CA ILE A 76 -3.48 3.54 -0.07
C ILE A 76 -4.47 3.81 -1.20
N PHE A 77 -4.52 5.04 -1.70
CA PHE A 77 -5.40 5.39 -2.82
C PHE A 77 -5.08 4.58 -4.09
N LEU A 78 -3.81 4.53 -4.48
CA LEU A 78 -3.35 3.78 -5.66
C LEU A 78 -3.59 2.27 -5.53
N ILE A 79 -3.33 1.68 -4.36
CA ILE A 79 -3.59 0.25 -4.09
C ILE A 79 -5.07 -0.07 -4.32
N ASN A 80 -5.98 0.75 -3.80
CA ASN A 80 -7.42 0.52 -3.95
C ASN A 80 -7.90 0.70 -5.40
N ILE A 81 -7.34 1.65 -6.14
CA ILE A 81 -7.61 1.81 -7.58
C ILE A 81 -7.14 0.60 -8.36
N ILE A 82 -5.89 0.16 -8.13
CA ILE A 82 -5.29 -0.98 -8.81
C ILE A 82 -6.10 -2.24 -8.50
N ASN A 83 -6.44 -2.48 -7.23
CA ASN A 83 -7.27 -3.62 -6.83
C ASN A 83 -8.63 -3.61 -7.55
N SER A 84 -9.31 -2.46 -7.56
CA SER A 84 -10.60 -2.32 -8.24
C SER A 84 -10.49 -2.57 -9.75
N ALA A 85 -9.39 -2.14 -10.38
CA ALA A 85 -9.12 -2.41 -11.79
C ALA A 85 -8.86 -3.90 -12.06
N LEU A 86 -8.04 -4.55 -11.22
CA LEU A 86 -7.74 -5.98 -11.32
C LEU A 86 -8.99 -6.84 -11.12
N VAL A 87 -9.81 -6.53 -10.11
CA VAL A 87 -11.09 -7.23 -9.86
C VAL A 87 -12.02 -7.11 -11.07
N ARG A 88 -12.15 -5.90 -11.65
CA ARG A 88 -12.91 -5.71 -12.89
C ARG A 88 -12.36 -6.52 -14.05
N LEU A 89 -11.04 -6.57 -14.22
CA LEU A 89 -10.42 -7.38 -15.28
C LEU A 89 -10.73 -8.88 -15.12
N VAL A 90 -10.69 -9.40 -13.88
CA VAL A 90 -11.05 -10.79 -13.59
C VAL A 90 -12.50 -11.08 -13.97
N PHE A 91 -13.42 -10.16 -13.71
CA PHE A 91 -14.82 -10.30 -14.12
C PHE A 91 -15.05 -10.19 -15.63
N ILE A 92 -14.24 -9.41 -16.34
CA ILE A 92 -14.36 -9.26 -17.81
C ILE A 92 -13.79 -10.48 -18.54
N MET A 93 -12.70 -11.06 -18.02
CA MET A 93 -11.98 -12.15 -18.66
C MET A 93 -12.49 -13.55 -18.31
N GLY A 94 -13.24 -13.70 -17.21
CA GLY A 94 -13.66 -14.99 -16.68
C GLY A 94 -15.16 -15.21 -16.68
#